data_AF-A0A227J0T4-F1
#
_entry.id   AF-A0A227J0T4-F1
#
_cell.length_a   1.000
_cell.length_b   1.000
_cell.length_c   1.000
_cell.angle_alpha   90.00
_cell.angle_beta   90.00
_cell.angle_gamma   90.00
#
_symmetry.space_group_name_H-M   'P 1'
#
loop_
_entity.id
_entity.type
_entity.pdbx_description
1 polymer ?
#
loop_
_entity_poly.entity_id
_entity_poly.type
_entity_poly.pdbx_seq_one_letter_code
_entity_poly.pdbx_strand_id
1 'polypeptide(L)'
;LLLPQDRRLKLIFEQLTDEPALSFSLKEWGEKIGASERTLSRLFAKEFNTSFLLWRQQIRLIYSLSLLDESLPIQAIADLVGYQNDSSYIKA
;
A
#
# COMPACT_ATOMS: atom_id res chain seq x y z
N LEU A 1 9.74 -8.73 -1.44
CA LEU A 1 8.98 -7.93 -0.44
C LEU A 1 9.22 -8.51 0.94
N LEU A 2 9.45 -7.69 1.95
CA LEU A 2 9.48 -8.17 3.34
C LEU A 2 8.05 -8.46 3.79
N LEU A 3 7.77 -9.73 4.10
CA LEU A 3 6.47 -10.12 4.65
C LEU A 3 6.33 -9.55 6.07
N PRO A 4 5.20 -8.91 6.39
CA PRO A 4 5.00 -8.40 7.74
C PRO A 4 5.02 -9.54 8.75
N GLN A 5 5.48 -9.27 9.97
CA GLN A 5 5.49 -10.20 11.09
C GLN A 5 4.29 -9.96 12.01
N ASP A 6 3.95 -8.70 12.30
CA ASP A 6 2.76 -8.37 13.09
C ASP A 6 1.48 -8.77 12.34
N ARG A 7 0.60 -9.54 13.01
CA ARG A 7 -0.66 -10.04 12.44
C ARG A 7 -1.52 -8.93 11.83
N ARG A 8 -1.52 -7.73 12.41
CA ARG A 8 -2.29 -6.59 11.90
C ARG A 8 -1.73 -6.08 10.57
N LEU A 9 -0.41 -5.97 10.48
CA LEU A 9 0.25 -5.55 9.24
C LEU A 9 0.13 -6.62 8.15
N LYS A 10 0.11 -7.91 8.52
CA LYS A 10 -0.21 -9.01 7.59
C LYS A 10 -1.57 -8.84 6.93
N LEU A 11 -2.61 -8.57 7.72
CA LEU A 11 -3.97 -8.33 7.18
C LEU A 11 -4.02 -7.14 6.22
N ILE A 12 -3.30 -6.06 6.54
CA ILE A 12 -3.19 -4.89 5.65
C ILE A 12 -2.44 -5.25 4.36
N PHE A 13 -1.35 -6.00 4.48
CA PHE A 13 -0.54 -6.45 3.35
C PHE A 13 -1.28 -7.39 2.42
N GLU A 14 -2.02 -8.35 2.96
CA GLU A 14 -2.87 -9.28 2.19
C GLU A 14 -3.94 -8.50 1.42
N GLN A 15 -4.68 -7.60 2.08
CA GLN A 15 -5.69 -6.80 1.38
C GLN A 15 -5.11 -5.88 0.31
N LEU A 16 -3.97 -5.23 0.54
CA LEU A 16 -3.34 -4.37 -0.46
C LEU A 16 -2.62 -5.15 -1.57
N THR A 17 -2.36 -6.43 -1.35
CA THR A 17 -1.89 -7.37 -2.37
C THR A 17 -3.04 -7.75 -3.29
N ASP A 18 -4.20 -8.05 -2.72
CA ASP A 18 -5.40 -8.40 -3.48
C ASP A 18 -6.02 -7.19 -4.20
N GLU A 19 -6.02 -6.02 -3.56
CA GLU A 19 -6.59 -4.78 -4.09
C GLU A 19 -5.62 -3.59 -3.89
N PRO A 20 -4.59 -3.44 -4.74
CA PRO A 20 -3.57 -2.39 -4.60
C PRO A 20 -4.14 -0.96 -4.68
N ALA A 21 -5.25 -0.76 -5.38
CA ALA A 21 -5.94 0.52 -5.49
C ALA A 21 -6.60 0.98 -4.18
N LEU A 22 -6.80 0.07 -3.21
CA LEU A 22 -7.48 0.36 -1.95
C LEU A 22 -6.80 1.52 -1.20
N SER A 23 -7.57 2.55 -0.88
CA SER A 23 -7.06 3.84 -0.41
C SER A 23 -7.30 4.12 1.08
N PHE A 24 -7.66 3.10 1.88
CA PHE A 24 -7.94 3.26 3.30
C PHE A 24 -6.83 3.99 4.05
N SER A 25 -7.25 4.96 4.86
CA SER A 25 -6.47 5.65 5.87
C SER A 25 -6.09 4.72 7.02
N LEU A 26 -5.09 5.11 7.83
CA LEU A 26 -4.75 4.36 9.03
C LEU A 26 -5.90 4.28 10.04
N LYS A 27 -6.80 5.26 10.05
CA LYS A 27 -8.00 5.24 10.89
C LYS A 27 -8.97 4.14 10.44
N GLU A 28 -9.28 4.08 9.14
CA GLU A 28 -10.17 3.05 8.58
C GLU A 28 -9.57 1.65 8.75
N TRP A 29 -8.26 1.50 8.55
CA TRP A 29 -7.57 0.25 8.91
C TRP A 29 -7.75 -0.07 10.38
N GLY A 30 -7.50 0.90 11.26
CA GLY A 30 -7.65 0.75 12.70
C GLY A 30 -9.03 0.23 13.12
N GLU A 31 -10.09 0.78 12.53
CA GLU A 31 -11.47 0.34 12.73
C GLU A 31 -11.70 -1.10 12.26
N LYS A 32 -11.09 -1.51 11.14
CA LYS A 32 -11.25 -2.86 10.56
C LYS A 32 -10.50 -3.94 11.32
N ILE A 33 -9.30 -3.65 11.81
CA ILE A 33 -8.38 -4.66 12.41
C ILE A 33 -8.21 -4.53 13.92
N GLY A 34 -8.93 -3.61 14.57
CA GLY A 34 -8.93 -3.45 16.03
C GLY A 34 -7.65 -2.82 16.56
N ALA A 35 -7.22 -1.70 15.97
CA ALA A 35 -6.05 -0.94 16.42
C ALA A 35 -6.28 0.56 16.30
N SER A 36 -5.61 1.36 17.13
CA SER A 36 -5.61 2.81 16.90
C SER A 36 -4.67 3.17 15.75
N GLU A 37 -4.95 4.29 15.07
CA GLU A 37 -4.06 4.86 14.05
C GLU A 37 -2.62 5.03 14.57
N ARG A 38 -2.47 5.53 15.81
CA ARG A 38 -1.16 5.64 16.49
C ARG A 38 -0.45 4.30 16.63
N THR A 39 -1.20 3.23 16.92
CA THR A 39 -0.63 1.88 17.03
C THR A 39 -0.13 1.40 15.68
N LEU A 40 -0.93 1.56 14.63
CA LEU A 40 -0.55 1.13 13.28
C LEU A 40 0.64 1.92 12.74
N SER A 41 0.62 3.25 12.88
CA SER A 41 1.74 4.11 12.49
C SER A 41 3.07 3.66 13.14
N ARG A 42 3.03 3.38 14.45
CA ARG A 42 4.21 2.88 15.19
C ARG A 42 4.65 1.49 14.71
N LEU A 43 3.72 0.60 14.34
CA LEU A 43 4.07 -0.72 13.82
C LEU A 43 4.76 -0.63 12.46
N PHE A 44 4.25 0.20 11.53
CA PHE A 44 4.91 0.44 10.25
C PHE A 44 6.32 1.01 10.44
N ALA A 45 6.47 2.01 11.32
CA ALA A 45 7.78 2.58 11.62
C ALA A 45 8.73 1.56 12.26
N LYS A 46 8.23 0.70 13.15
CA LYS A 46 9.06 -0.32 13.83
C LYS A 46 9.50 -1.43 12.88
N GLU A 47 8.62 -1.88 12.00
CA GLU A 47 8.82 -3.11 11.22
C GLU A 47 9.41 -2.84 9.84
N PHE A 48 9.01 -1.74 9.20
CA PHE A 48 9.44 -1.38 7.85
C PHE A 48 10.31 -0.13 7.80
N ASN A 49 10.58 0.49 8.96
CA ASN A 49 11.36 1.72 9.06
C ASN A 49 10.84 2.86 8.16
N THR A 50 9.52 2.93 7.98
CA THR A 50 8.86 3.88 7.09
C THR A 50 7.44 4.21 7.56
N SER A 51 6.82 5.22 6.96
CA SER A 51 5.41 5.54 7.19
C SER A 51 4.49 4.61 6.39
N PHE A 52 3.24 4.46 6.83
CA PHE A 52 2.24 3.70 6.08
C PHE A 52 2.06 4.20 4.65
N LEU A 53 2.05 5.52 4.44
CA LEU A 53 1.84 6.11 3.12
C LEU A 53 2.97 5.72 2.15
N LEU A 54 4.23 5.88 2.59
CA LEU A 54 5.38 5.54 1.77
C LEU A 54 5.48 4.04 1.52
N TRP A 55 5.20 3.22 2.55
CA TRP A 55 5.11 1.76 2.40
C TRP A 55 4.04 1.35 1.38
N ARG A 56 2.85 1.95 1.43
CA ARG A 56 1.76 1.69 0.47
C ARG A 56 2.17 2.07 -0.95
N GLN A 57 2.86 3.20 -1.13
CA GLN A 57 3.40 3.60 -2.43
C GLN A 57 4.40 2.58 -2.97
N GLN A 58 5.28 2.03 -2.12
CA GLN A 58 6.23 0.99 -2.52
C GLN A 58 5.52 -0.29 -2.99
N ILE A 59 4.47 -0.72 -2.28
CA ILE A 59 3.64 -1.87 -2.69
C ILE A 59 3.03 -1.62 -4.07
N ARG A 60 2.37 -0.47 -4.26
CA ARG A 60 1.73 -0.11 -5.53
C ARG A 60 2.73 -0.04 -6.69
N LEU A 61 3.92 0.52 -6.44
CA LEU A 61 4.99 0.55 -7.43
C LEU A 61 5.41 -0.86 -7.84
N ILE A 62 5.65 -1.75 -6.87
CA ILE A 62 6.04 -3.14 -7.17
C ILE A 62 4.95 -3.86 -7.96
N TYR A 63 3.67 -3.66 -7.62
CA TYR A 63 2.55 -4.20 -8.40
C TYR A 63 2.46 -3.61 -9.81
N SER A 64 2.68 -2.30 -9.97
CA SER A 64 2.67 -1.67 -11.29
C SER A 64 3.76 -2.25 -12.19
N LEU A 65 4.93 -2.57 -11.62
CA LEU A 65 6.02 -3.20 -12.37
C LEU A 65 5.63 -4.59 -12.88
N SER A 66 4.90 -5.38 -12.10
CA SER A 66 4.41 -6.69 -12.58
C SER A 66 3.36 -6.59 -13.69
N LEU A 67 2.63 -5.47 -13.77
CA LEU A 67 1.60 -5.25 -14.81
C LEU A 67 2.18 -4.69 -16.11
N LEU A 68 3.42 -4.19 -16.11
CA LEU A 68 4.08 -3.68 -17.32
C LEU A 68 4.33 -4.79 -18.35
N ASP A 69 4.47 -6.04 -17.89
CA ASP A 69 4.66 -7.20 -18.76
C ASP A 69 3.36 -7.61 -19.49
N GLU A 70 2.19 -7.07 -19.08
CA GLU A 70 0.87 -7.44 -19.63
C GLU A 70 0.41 -6.60 -20.84
N SER A 71 1.27 -5.75 -21.42
CA SER A 71 0.91 -4.87 -22.56
C SER A 71 -0.23 -3.88 -22.28
N LEU A 72 -0.53 -3.60 -21.02
CA LEU A 72 -1.56 -2.65 -20.62
C LEU A 72 -1.09 -1.20 -20.84
N PRO A 73 -1.98 -0.27 -21.24
CA PRO A 73 -1.66 1.15 -21.26
C PRO A 73 -1.24 1.64 -19.87
N ILE A 74 -0.22 2.50 -19.80
CA ILE A 74 0.33 3.03 -18.52
C ILE A 74 -0.76 3.66 -17.65
N GLN A 75 -1.72 4.38 -18.24
CA GLN A 75 -2.83 4.97 -17.51
C GLN A 75 -3.74 3.90 -16.86
N ALA A 76 -3.99 2.80 -17.56
CA ALA A 76 -4.77 1.69 -17.01
C ALA A 76 -4.04 1.02 -15.84
N ILE A 77 -2.71 0.88 -15.93
CA ILE A 77 -1.89 0.37 -14.83
C ILE A 77 -1.96 1.33 -13.62
N ALA A 78 -1.84 2.64 -13.85
CA ALA A 78 -1.95 3.65 -12.80
C ALA A 78 -3.31 3.58 -12.07
N ASP A 79 -4.40 3.43 -12.81
CA ASP A 79 -5.74 3.30 -12.24
C ASP A 79 -5.88 2.00 -11.42
N LEU A 80 -5.34 0.87 -11.93
CA LEU A 80 -5.37 -0.44 -11.26
C LEU A 80 -4.62 -0.47 -9.92
N VAL A 81 -3.54 0.29 -9.81
CA VAL A 81 -2.78 0.40 -8.55
C VAL A 81 -3.18 1.62 -7.71
N GLY A 82 -4.21 2.37 -8.13
CA GLY A 82 -4.78 3.49 -7.38
C GLY A 82 -3.96 4.78 -7.40
N TYR A 83 -3.17 5.01 -8.46
CA TYR A 83 -2.60 6.33 -8.78
C TYR A 83 -3.58 7.13 -9.65
N GLN A 84 -4.66 7.66 -9.05
CA GLN A 84 -5.63 8.47 -9.81
C GLN A 84 -5.49 9.99 -9.67
N ASN A 85 -4.87 10.52 -8.60
CA ASN A 85 -4.63 11.97 -8.49
C ASN A 85 -3.65 12.40 -7.38
N ASP A 86 -2.77 11.51 -6.92
CA ASP A 86 -1.68 11.93 -6.04
C ASP A 86 -0.48 12.22 -6.92
N SER A 87 -0.05 13.47 -6.94
CA SER A 87 1.01 14.11 -7.75
C SER A 87 2.42 13.50 -7.63
N SER A 88 2.53 12.19 -7.48
CA SER A 88 3.73 11.43 -7.13
C SER A 88 4.24 10.52 -8.25
N TYR A 89 3.51 10.36 -9.36
CA TYR A 89 3.98 9.48 -10.45
C TYR A 89 5.18 10.04 -11.23
N ILE A 90 5.37 11.36 -11.28
CA ILE A 90 6.44 12.01 -12.08
C ILE A 90 7.75 12.23 -11.26
N LYS A 91 7.85 11.76 -10.01
CA LYS A 91 9.04 12.01 -9.16
C LYS A 91 9.75 10.78 -8.60
N ALA A 92 9.60 9.63 -9.25
CA ALA A 92 10.44 8.45 -9.01
C ALA A 92 11.68 8.46 -9.92
#